data_AF-A0AAD9KJ31-F1
#
_entry.id   AF-A0AAD9KJ31-F1
#
_cell.length_a   1.000
_cell.length_b   1.000
_cell.length_c   1.000
_cell.angle_alpha   90.00
_cell.angle_beta   90.00
_cell.angle_gamma   90.00
#
_symmetry.space_group_name_H-M   'P 1'
#
loop_
_entity.id
_entity.type
_entity.pdbx_description
1 polymer ?
#
loop_
_entity_poly.entity_id
_entity_poly.type
_entity_poly.pdbx_seq_one_letter_code
_entity_poly.pdbx_strand_id
1 'polypeptide(L)' 'MGQRYCTREKKQDKEIQRRIEVGWTAFAKHRDIFKGNIKTCLKRQVYNSRVLPAMAYGAETWTLASQAKTKLAAA' A
#
# COMPACT_ATOMS: atom_id res chain seq x y z
N MET A 1 10.93 26.24 16.42
CA MET A 1 11.14 24.82 16.08
C MET A 1 9.88 24.26 15.40
N GLY A 2 9.69 24.46 14.09
CA GLY A 2 8.40 24.18 13.43
C GLY A 2 8.46 23.55 12.02
N GLN A 3 9.63 23.11 11.54
CA GLN A 3 9.80 22.72 10.12
C GLN A 3 9.56 21.23 9.80
N ARG A 4 9.16 20.37 10.75
CA ARG A 4 9.18 18.91 10.51
C ARG A 4 7.90 18.30 9.93
N TYR A 5 6.78 19.03 9.89
CA TYR A 5 5.50 18.46 9.47
C TYR A 5 5.34 18.40 7.93
N CYS A 6 5.68 19.47 7.20
CA CYS A 6 5.52 19.52 5.73
C CYS A 6 6.42 18.53 4.97
N THR A 7 7.58 18.14 5.54
CA THR A 7 8.45 17.11 4.95
C THR A 7 7.87 15.71 4.99
N ARG A 8 6.94 15.42 5.92
CA ARG A 8 6.37 14.08 6.09
C ARG A 8 5.28 13.80 5.06
N GLU A 9 4.46 14.78 4.76
CA GLU A 9 3.38 14.69 3.75
C GLU A 9 3.97 14.44 2.36
N LYS A 10 4.94 15.26 1.93
CA LYS A 10 5.65 15.05 0.65
C LYS A 10 6.36 13.70 0.53
N LYS A 11 6.75 13.09 1.66
CA LYS A 11 7.32 11.73 1.69
C LYS A 11 6.24 10.65 1.61
N GLN A 12 5.05 10.89 2.18
CA GLN A 12 3.91 10.00 2.04
C GLN A 12 3.41 9.95 0.59
N ASP A 13 3.27 11.09 -0.08
CA ASP A 13 2.85 11.11 -1.51
C ASP A 13 3.79 10.32 -2.41
N LYS A 14 5.11 10.50 -2.23
CA LYS A 14 6.12 9.73 -2.99
C LYS A 14 6.06 8.23 -2.71
N GLU A 15 5.80 7.85 -1.46
CA GLU A 15 5.64 6.45 -1.08
C GLU A 15 4.33 5.87 -1.65
N ILE A 16 3.23 6.62 -1.64
CA ILE A 16 1.96 6.22 -2.30
C ILE A 16 2.22 5.90 -3.77
N GLN A 17 2.88 6.81 -4.51
CA GLN A 17 3.21 6.59 -5.91
C GLN A 17 4.07 5.35 -6.12
N ARG A 18 5.15 5.21 -5.33
CA ARG A 18 6.03 4.03 -5.38
C ARG A 18 5.27 2.73 -5.15
N ARG A 19 4.28 2.72 -4.25
CA ARG A 19 3.47 1.52 -3.97
C ARG A 19 2.49 1.19 -5.06
N ILE A 20 1.92 2.21 -5.71
CA ILE A 20 1.10 2.03 -6.91
C ILE A 20 1.95 1.38 -8.01
N GLU A 21 3.17 1.88 -8.25
CA GLU A 21 4.10 1.31 -9.23
C GLU A 21 4.51 -0.13 -8.88
N VAL A 22 4.84 -0.41 -7.62
CA VAL A 22 5.19 -1.77 -7.17
C VAL A 22 3.99 -2.71 -7.27
N GLY A 23 2.78 -2.25 -6.93
CA GLY A 23 1.54 -3.00 -7.07
C GLY A 23 1.25 -3.38 -8.52
N TRP A 24 1.37 -2.41 -9.44
CA TRP A 24 1.26 -2.65 -10.88
C TRP A 24 2.34 -3.59 -11.40
N THR A 25 3.58 -3.45 -10.93
CA THR A 25 4.68 -4.34 -11.29
C THR A 25 4.43 -5.77 -10.82
N ALA A 26 3.94 -5.95 -9.58
CA ALA A 26 3.59 -7.26 -9.04
C ALA A 26 2.43 -7.91 -9.80
N PHE A 27 1.44 -7.11 -10.20
CA PHE A 27 0.35 -7.57 -11.05
C PHE A 27 0.85 -7.98 -12.45
N ALA A 28 1.69 -7.16 -13.08
CA ALA A 28 2.26 -7.42 -14.39
C ALA A 28 3.12 -8.70 -14.41
N LYS A 29 3.91 -8.95 -13.35
CA LYS A 29 4.68 -10.20 -13.17
C LYS A 29 3.82 -11.47 -13.12
N HIS A 30 2.53 -11.34 -12.82
CA HIS A 30 1.59 -12.45 -12.73
C HIS A 30 0.49 -12.34 -13.79
N ARG A 31 0.69 -11.50 -14.82
CA ARG A 31 -0.27 -11.26 -15.90
C ARG A 31 -0.72 -12.55 -16.58
N ASP A 32 0.17 -13.51 -16.76
CA ASP A 32 -0.16 -14.79 -17.40
C ASP A 32 -1.13 -15.64 -16.56
N ILE A 33 -1.03 -15.55 -15.23
CA ILE A 33 -1.94 -16.20 -14.29
C ILE A 33 -3.32 -15.52 -14.36
N PHE A 34 -3.34 -14.19 -14.43
CA PHE A 34 -4.60 -13.43 -14.49
C PHE A 34 -5.29 -13.49 -15.85
N LYS A 35 -4.53 -13.55 -16.95
CA LYS A 35 -5.02 -13.64 -18.32
C LYS A 35 -5.34 -15.09 -18.73
N GLY A 36 -4.68 -16.08 -18.11
CA GLY A 36 -4.91 -17.49 -18.37
C GLY A 36 -6.27 -18.01 -17.88
N ASN A 37 -6.65 -19.18 -18.39
CA ASN A 37 -7.86 -19.90 -17.98
C ASN A 37 -7.64 -20.65 -16.65
N ILE A 38 -7.46 -19.88 -15.58
CA ILE A 38 -7.28 -20.39 -14.21
C ILE A 38 -8.55 -20.12 -13.40
N LYS A 39 -8.92 -21.04 -12.51
CA LYS A 39 -10.05 -20.87 -11.59
C LYS A 39 -9.94 -19.56 -10.79
N THR A 40 -11.04 -18.82 -10.71
CA THR A 40 -11.10 -17.50 -10.04
C THR A 40 -10.61 -17.52 -8.59
N CYS A 41 -10.84 -18.63 -7.87
CA CYS A 41 -10.34 -18.81 -6.50
C CYS A 41 -8.81 -18.68 -6.41
N LEU A 42 -8.08 -19.29 -7.34
CA LEU A 42 -6.63 -19.25 -7.39
C LEU A 42 -6.12 -17.84 -7.74
N LYS A 43 -6.78 -17.16 -8.69
CA LYS A 43 -6.48 -15.77 -9.05
C LYS A 43 -6.63 -14.86 -7.83
N ARG A 44 -7.71 -15.03 -7.06
CA ARG A 44 -7.94 -14.26 -5.81
C ARG A 44 -6.86 -14.54 -4.77
N GLN A 45 -6.44 -15.79 -4.60
CA GLN A 45 -5.38 -16.13 -3.65
C GLN A 45 -4.02 -15.49 -4.02
N VAL A 46 -3.64 -15.54 -5.29
CA VAL A 46 -2.41 -14.91 -5.80
C VAL A 46 -2.46 -13.39 -5.63
N TYR A 47 -3.59 -12.78 -5.96
CA TYR A 47 -3.82 -11.35 -5.77
C TYR A 47 -3.67 -10.95 -4.29
N ASN A 48 -4.39 -11.63 -3.39
CA ASN A 48 -4.36 -11.34 -1.96
C ASN A 48 -2.97 -11.56 -1.33
N SER A 49 -2.20 -12.51 -1.83
CA SER A 49 -0.89 -12.84 -1.25
C SER A 49 0.24 -11.94 -1.74
N ARG A 50 0.15 -11.42 -2.98
CA ARG A 50 1.28 -10.74 -3.66
C ARG A 50 0.98 -9.28 -3.99
N VAL A 51 -0.20 -9.02 -4.52
CA VAL A 51 -0.58 -7.71 -5.07
C VAL A 51 -1.19 -6.82 -3.98
N LEU A 52 -2.03 -7.42 -3.13
CA LEU A 52 -2.65 -6.72 -2.01
C LEU A 52 -1.63 -6.17 -0.99
N PRO A 53 -0.66 -6.93 -0.46
CA PRO A 53 0.30 -6.39 0.52
C PRO A 53 1.20 -5.30 -0.07
N ALA A 54 1.53 -5.39 -1.36
CA ALA A 54 2.29 -4.36 -2.07
C ALA A 54 1.56 -3.00 -2.08
N MET A 55 0.22 -3.03 -2.17
CA MET A 55 -0.62 -1.82 -2.11
C MET A 55 -1.04 -1.44 -0.68
N ALA A 56 -1.29 -2.41 0.20
CA ALA A 56 -2.00 -2.22 1.47
C ALA A 56 -1.11 -1.99 2.70
N TYR A 57 0.15 -2.42 2.69
CA TYR A 57 1.04 -2.29 3.87
C TYR A 57 1.17 -0.83 4.37
N GLY A 58 0.90 0.16 3.51
CA GLY A 58 0.99 1.58 3.85
C GLY A 58 -0.28 2.06 4.54
N ALA A 59 -1.43 1.52 4.14
CA ALA A 59 -2.73 1.88 4.67
C ALA A 59 -2.83 1.54 6.17
N GLU A 60 -2.47 0.32 6.57
CA GLU A 60 -2.46 -0.12 7.97
C GLU A 60 -1.51 0.73 8.83
N THR A 61 -0.33 1.05 8.29
CA THR A 61 0.65 1.87 8.99
C THR A 61 0.21 3.34 9.08
N TRP A 62 -0.50 3.87 8.09
CA TRP A 62 -0.99 5.25 8.09
C TRP A 62 -2.22 5.46 8.96
N THR A 63 -3.15 4.50 9.02
CA THR A 63 -4.23 4.53 10.01
C THR A 63 -3.65 4.48 11.42
N LEU A 64 -2.67 3.60 11.68
CA LEU A 64 -1.98 3.55 12.97
C LEU A 64 -1.25 4.87 13.29
N ALA A 65 -0.57 5.47 12.32
CA ALA A 65 0.09 6.76 12.50
C ALA A 65 -0.88 7.92 12.72
N SER A 66 -2.06 7.90 12.08
CA SER A 66 -3.12 8.90 12.29
C SER A 66 -3.72 8.76 13.68
N GLN A 67 -4.01 7.53 14.11
CA GLN A 67 -4.50 7.23 15.45
C GLN A 67 -3.47 7.57 16.54
N ALA A 68 -2.17 7.38 16.27
CA ALA A 68 -1.11 7.80 17.20
C ALA A 68 -1.06 9.34 17.32
N LYS A 69 -1.25 10.08 16.22
CA LYS A 69 -1.34 11.55 16.25
C LYS A 69 -2.52 12.03 17.09
N THR A 70 -3.71 11.42 16.95
CA THR A 70 -4.89 11.81 17.72
C THR A 70 -4.73 11.50 19.21
N LYS A 71 -4.15 10.34 19.55
CA LYS A 71 -3.83 10.00 20.94
C LYS A 71 -2.85 10.97 21.60
N LEU A 72 -1.82 11.40 20.87
CA LEU A 72 -0.87 12.40 21.37
C LEU A 72 -1.45 13.82 21.47
N ALA A 73 -2.44 14.15 20.64
CA ALA A 73 -3.12 15.46 20.68
C ALA A 73 -4.18 15.56 21.80
N ALA A 74 -4.66 14.42 22.30
CA ALA A 74 -5.62 14.33 23.39
C ALA A 74 -4.97 14.17 24.78
N ALA A 75 -3.64 14.06 24.83
CA ALA A 75 -2.83 13.98 26.06
C ALA A 75 -2.24 15.35 26.37
#